data_AF-A0A1I2RXD8-F1
#
_entry.id   AF-A0A1I2RXD8-F1
#
_cell.length_a   1.000
_cell.length_b   1.000
_cell.length_c   1.000
_cell.angle_alpha   90.00
_cell.angle_beta   90.00
_cell.angle_gamma   90.00
#
_symmetry.space_group_name_H-M   'P 1'
#
loop_
_entity.id
_entity.type
_entity.pdbx_description
1 polymer ?
#
loop_
_entity_poly.entity_id
_entity_poly.type
_entity_poly.pdbx_seq_one_letter_code
_entity_poly.pdbx_strand_id
1 'polypeptide(L)'
;MSYEIYVVSHKKTRMPDGDIYLPVQVGPAEENFQGFVRDNTGDNIASKNPNYCELTVQYWAWKNRNVDVKGIVHYRRLFSNGKKMLFASPEKKFQNVLDEKKLGEIMKNHDVILPKKRNYFIETLWSHYIHSHKTEGLVALRDVIAEKYPDYLEKFDEVTSRTKAHMFNMIIAKSPIFDEYSKWLFEVLGEVEKRVDISDYSSYEARIYGFLSELLMDVWIEKNNINYYELPVMFMEKQDIIKKLGIFIGRKLGLVTEV
;
A
#
# COMPACT_ATOMS: atom_id res chain seq x y z
N MET A 1 -12.67 4.59 -20.96
CA MET A 1 -11.61 3.84 -20.27
C MET A 1 -12.30 2.92 -19.28
N SER A 2 -11.85 1.68 -19.13
CA SER A 2 -12.30 0.78 -18.07
C SER A 2 -11.48 0.99 -16.79
N TYR A 3 -12.14 0.95 -15.64
CA TYR A 3 -11.52 1.15 -14.33
C TYR A 3 -11.83 -0.02 -13.41
N GLU A 4 -10.81 -0.54 -12.72
CA GLU A 4 -11.01 -1.47 -11.61
C GLU A 4 -10.16 -1.07 -10.41
N ILE A 5 -10.83 -0.74 -9.31
CA ILE A 5 -10.23 -0.45 -8.01
C ILE A 5 -10.54 -1.62 -7.08
N TYR A 6 -9.53 -2.43 -6.81
CA TYR A 6 -9.58 -3.60 -5.94
C TYR A 6 -9.63 -3.16 -4.48
N VAL A 7 -10.76 -3.39 -3.82
CA VAL A 7 -10.96 -3.10 -2.39
C VAL A 7 -10.53 -4.32 -1.59
N VAL A 8 -9.30 -4.28 -1.07
CA VAL A 8 -8.68 -5.40 -0.34
C VAL A 8 -9.33 -5.56 1.03
N SER A 9 -9.88 -6.75 1.30
CA SER A 9 -10.51 -7.08 2.57
C SER A 9 -10.21 -8.50 3.06
N HIS A 10 -10.01 -8.64 4.37
CA HIS A 10 -9.93 -9.94 5.06
C HIS A 10 -11.22 -10.24 5.86
N LYS A 11 -12.25 -9.40 5.74
CA LYS A 11 -13.54 -9.58 6.41
C LYS A 11 -14.69 -9.02 5.57
N LYS A 12 -15.91 -9.52 5.78
CA LYS A 12 -17.10 -8.92 5.17
C LYS A 12 -17.36 -7.52 5.74
N THR A 13 -17.56 -6.54 4.88
CA THR A 13 -17.75 -5.13 5.25
C THR A 13 -18.49 -4.39 4.15
N ARG A 14 -19.05 -3.22 4.48
CA ARG A 14 -19.64 -2.31 3.50
C ARG A 14 -18.60 -1.90 2.46
N MET A 15 -18.97 -2.00 1.20
CA MET A 15 -18.16 -1.58 0.06
C MET A 15 -18.59 -0.21 -0.45
N PRO A 16 -17.70 0.53 -1.14
CA PRO A 16 -18.10 1.72 -1.87
C PRO A 16 -19.16 1.39 -2.91
N ASP A 17 -20.02 2.37 -3.19
CA ASP A 17 -20.96 2.28 -4.30
C ASP A 17 -20.22 2.59 -5.63
N GLY A 18 -20.67 1.99 -6.73
CA GLY A 18 -20.18 2.25 -8.09
C GLY A 18 -19.41 1.10 -8.73
N ASP A 19 -19.52 0.99 -10.04
CA ASP A 19 -19.04 -0.16 -10.82
C ASP A 19 -17.50 -0.23 -10.95
N ILE A 20 -16.80 0.86 -10.61
CA ILE A 20 -15.34 0.91 -10.61
C ILE A 20 -14.70 0.16 -9.44
N TYR A 21 -15.47 -0.19 -8.39
CA TYR A 21 -14.94 -0.87 -7.20
C TYR A 21 -15.20 -2.36 -7.25
N LEU A 22 -14.12 -3.15 -7.19
CA LEU A 22 -14.19 -4.60 -7.13
C LEU A 22 -13.79 -5.08 -5.71
N PRO A 23 -14.71 -5.63 -4.91
CA PRO A 23 -14.36 -6.22 -3.63
C PRO A 23 -13.48 -7.46 -3.83
N VAL A 24 -12.28 -7.48 -3.23
CA VAL A 24 -11.36 -8.62 -3.29
C VAL A 24 -11.09 -9.13 -1.88
N GLN A 25 -11.44 -10.38 -1.65
CA GLN A 25 -11.08 -11.10 -0.43
C GLN A 25 -9.65 -11.63 -0.57
N VAL A 26 -8.85 -11.30 0.43
CA VAL A 26 -7.40 -11.55 0.43
C VAL A 26 -7.03 -12.81 1.22
N GLY A 27 -5.96 -13.46 0.79
CA GLY A 27 -5.27 -14.50 1.55
C GLY A 27 -5.80 -15.91 1.33
N PRO A 28 -5.29 -16.89 2.10
CA PRO A 28 -5.51 -18.31 1.81
C PRO A 28 -6.76 -18.92 2.46
N ALA A 29 -7.55 -18.13 3.19
CA ALA A 29 -8.71 -18.64 3.94
C ALA A 29 -9.69 -19.38 3.02
N GLU A 30 -10.23 -20.52 3.46
CA GLU A 30 -11.15 -21.35 2.66
C GLU A 30 -12.53 -20.70 2.48
N GLU A 31 -12.94 -19.85 3.43
CA GLU A 31 -14.23 -19.17 3.38
C GLU A 31 -14.32 -18.23 2.17
N ASN A 32 -15.47 -18.18 1.48
CA ASN A 32 -15.67 -17.25 0.37
C ASN A 32 -16.77 -16.24 0.72
N PHE A 33 -16.42 -14.95 0.74
CA PHE A 33 -17.40 -13.89 0.94
C PHE A 33 -18.25 -13.70 -0.32
N GLN A 34 -19.56 -13.88 -0.18
CA GLN A 34 -20.50 -13.61 -1.27
C GLN A 34 -20.32 -12.17 -1.78
N GLY A 35 -20.16 -12.02 -3.11
CA GLY A 35 -19.96 -10.74 -3.77
C GLY A 35 -18.51 -10.25 -3.84
N PHE A 36 -17.55 -11.08 -3.40
CA PHE A 36 -16.11 -10.78 -3.47
C PHE A 36 -15.43 -11.72 -4.46
N VAL A 37 -14.45 -11.18 -5.18
CA VAL A 37 -13.50 -12.00 -5.93
C VAL A 37 -12.37 -12.45 -4.99
N ARG A 38 -11.70 -13.54 -5.34
CA ARG A 38 -10.58 -14.08 -4.58
C ARG A 38 -9.24 -13.83 -5.26
N ASP A 39 -8.27 -13.39 -4.48
CA ASP A 39 -6.87 -13.26 -4.90
C ASP A 39 -6.15 -14.61 -5.04
N ASN A 40 -6.75 -15.71 -4.60
CA ASN A 40 -6.19 -17.07 -4.68
C ASN A 40 -6.54 -17.82 -5.98
N THR A 41 -6.93 -17.09 -7.03
CA THR A 41 -7.33 -17.65 -8.33
C THR A 41 -6.33 -17.27 -9.42
N GLY A 42 -6.23 -18.06 -10.50
CA GLY A 42 -5.27 -17.77 -11.58
C GLY A 42 -3.83 -17.77 -11.10
N ASP A 43 -2.98 -16.92 -11.69
CA ASP A 43 -1.60 -16.72 -11.23
C ASP A 43 -1.59 -15.83 -9.97
N ASN A 44 -1.16 -16.39 -8.84
CA ASN A 44 -1.30 -15.73 -7.54
C ASN A 44 -0.25 -16.13 -6.51
N ILE A 45 -0.19 -15.32 -5.45
CA ILE A 45 0.63 -15.55 -4.25
C ILE A 45 -0.20 -15.42 -2.97
N ALA A 46 -1.49 -15.77 -3.00
CA ALA A 46 -2.41 -15.56 -1.87
C ALA A 46 -1.95 -16.27 -0.58
N SER A 47 -1.25 -17.41 -0.72
CA SER A 47 -0.62 -18.11 0.41
C SER A 47 0.41 -17.26 1.17
N LYS A 48 0.99 -16.25 0.52
CA LYS A 48 1.96 -15.32 1.12
C LYS A 48 1.31 -14.12 1.82
N ASN A 49 -0.02 -14.03 1.87
CA ASN A 49 -0.73 -12.91 2.51
C ASN A 49 -0.31 -12.63 3.96
N PRO A 50 0.02 -13.63 4.81
CA PRO A 50 0.54 -13.35 6.15
C PRO A 50 1.79 -12.44 6.16
N ASN A 51 2.57 -12.43 5.08
CA ASN A 51 3.82 -11.67 4.98
C ASN A 51 3.73 -10.48 4.02
N TYR A 52 3.04 -10.66 2.90
CA TYR A 52 2.88 -9.68 1.82
C TYR A 52 1.62 -8.81 1.97
N CYS A 53 0.71 -9.16 2.88
CA CYS A 53 -0.52 -8.42 3.14
C CYS A 53 -1.31 -8.14 1.84
N GLU A 54 -1.78 -6.92 1.64
CA GLU A 54 -2.52 -6.46 0.46
C GLU A 54 -1.77 -6.63 -0.87
N LEU A 55 -0.44 -6.77 -0.86
CA LEU A 55 0.34 -6.93 -2.09
C LEU A 55 -0.03 -8.23 -2.81
N THR A 56 -0.57 -9.23 -2.11
CA THR A 56 -1.10 -10.43 -2.76
C THR A 56 -2.23 -10.12 -3.75
N VAL A 57 -3.08 -9.13 -3.45
CA VAL A 57 -4.08 -8.62 -4.40
C VAL A 57 -3.42 -7.82 -5.52
N GLN A 58 -2.35 -7.07 -5.25
CA GLN A 58 -1.59 -6.35 -6.27
C GLN A 58 -0.99 -7.31 -7.30
N TYR A 59 -0.38 -8.38 -6.82
CA TYR A 59 0.16 -9.43 -7.67
C TYR A 59 -0.96 -10.07 -8.51
N TRP A 60 -2.06 -10.48 -7.87
CA TRP A 60 -3.18 -11.08 -8.57
C TRP A 60 -3.78 -10.14 -9.63
N ALA A 61 -3.96 -8.86 -9.31
CA ALA A 61 -4.46 -7.87 -10.24
C ALA A 61 -3.52 -7.66 -11.44
N TRP A 62 -2.21 -7.57 -11.17
CA TRP A 62 -1.18 -7.47 -12.20
C TRP A 62 -1.26 -8.64 -13.19
N LYS A 63 -1.39 -9.87 -12.69
CA LYS A 63 -1.36 -11.08 -13.52
C LYS A 63 -2.67 -11.41 -14.23
N ASN A 64 -3.81 -11.09 -13.62
CA ASN A 64 -5.10 -11.65 -14.03
C ASN A 64 -6.09 -10.62 -14.59
N ARG A 65 -5.81 -9.32 -14.50
CA ARG A 65 -6.77 -8.27 -14.88
C ARG A 65 -6.28 -7.47 -16.09
N ASN A 66 -7.20 -7.21 -17.00
CA ASN A 66 -6.95 -6.46 -18.23
C ASN A 66 -8.00 -5.34 -18.38
N VAL A 67 -7.66 -4.16 -17.88
CA VAL A 67 -8.46 -2.93 -17.93
C VAL A 67 -7.55 -1.74 -18.23
N ASP A 68 -8.07 -0.55 -18.49
CA ASP A 68 -7.23 0.62 -18.80
C ASP A 68 -6.55 1.20 -17.54
N VAL A 69 -7.22 1.10 -16.39
CA VAL A 69 -6.74 1.63 -15.10
C VAL A 69 -7.00 0.62 -13.99
N LYS A 70 -5.94 0.27 -13.26
CA LYS A 70 -5.95 -0.63 -12.10
C LYS A 70 -5.72 0.17 -10.83
N GLY A 71 -6.35 -0.22 -9.73
CA GLY A 71 -6.08 0.41 -8.44
C GLY A 71 -6.25 -0.51 -7.25
N ILE A 72 -5.53 -0.22 -6.18
CA ILE A 72 -5.61 -0.90 -4.89
C ILE A 72 -5.92 0.09 -3.79
N VAL A 73 -6.95 -0.26 -3.02
CA VAL A 73 -7.36 0.44 -1.80
C VAL A 73 -7.70 -0.57 -0.73
N HIS A 74 -7.84 -0.10 0.52
CA HIS A 74 -8.22 -0.97 1.63
C HIS A 74 -9.70 -0.86 1.91
N TYR A 75 -10.31 -1.92 2.42
CA TYR A 75 -11.70 -1.89 2.88
C TYR A 75 -12.01 -0.78 3.92
N ARG A 76 -10.99 -0.35 4.69
CA ARG A 76 -11.10 0.69 5.73
C ARG A 76 -10.40 2.01 5.39
N ARG A 77 -9.77 2.12 4.22
CA ARG A 77 -9.07 3.32 3.75
C ARG A 77 -9.33 3.50 2.26
N LEU A 78 -10.11 4.52 1.94
CA LEU A 78 -10.57 4.79 0.57
C LEU A 78 -10.15 6.20 0.17
N PHE A 79 -9.88 6.43 -1.11
CA PHE A 79 -9.68 7.78 -1.62
C PHE A 79 -10.97 8.58 -1.51
N SER A 80 -10.87 9.84 -1.09
CA SER A 80 -11.99 10.75 -1.13
C SER A 80 -12.15 11.39 -2.51
N ASN A 81 -13.33 11.92 -2.74
CA ASN A 81 -13.66 12.75 -3.90
C ASN A 81 -13.11 14.19 -3.75
N GLY A 82 -11.88 14.32 -3.23
CA GLY A 82 -11.14 15.58 -3.11
C GLY A 82 -11.22 16.30 -1.76
N LYS A 83 -12.09 15.89 -0.82
CA LYS A 83 -12.22 16.54 0.50
C LYS A 83 -11.74 15.65 1.64
N LYS A 84 -11.14 16.26 2.67
CA LYS A 84 -10.89 15.57 3.95
C LYS A 84 -12.19 15.52 4.74
N MET A 85 -12.64 14.33 5.11
CA MET A 85 -13.89 14.13 5.85
C MET A 85 -13.61 13.81 7.33
N LEU A 86 -12.95 14.75 8.02
CA LEU A 86 -12.68 14.62 9.45
C LEU A 86 -13.99 14.69 10.24
N PHE A 87 -14.15 13.81 11.23
CA PHE A 87 -15.33 13.75 12.12
C PHE A 87 -16.68 13.52 11.43
N ALA A 88 -16.70 13.24 10.12
CA ALA A 88 -17.92 12.88 9.39
C ALA A 88 -18.44 11.51 9.81
N SER A 89 -19.76 11.32 9.76
CA SER A 89 -20.38 10.00 9.92
C SER A 89 -19.91 9.03 8.83
N PRO A 90 -19.98 7.71 9.07
CA PRO A 90 -19.69 6.70 8.04
C PRO A 90 -20.45 6.96 6.74
N GLU A 91 -21.74 7.30 6.81
CA GLU A 91 -22.60 7.57 5.64
C GLU A 91 -22.06 8.73 4.80
N LYS A 92 -21.70 9.84 5.44
CA LYS A 92 -21.12 11.00 4.77
C LYS A 92 -19.76 10.69 4.14
N LYS A 93 -18.98 9.79 4.75
CA LYS A 93 -17.71 9.33 4.16
C LYS A 93 -17.95 8.49 2.91
N PHE A 94 -18.88 7.52 2.97
CA PHE A 94 -19.22 6.69 1.81
C PHE A 94 -19.75 7.52 0.63
N GLN A 95 -20.58 8.53 0.90
CA GLN A 95 -21.05 9.48 -0.12
C GLN A 95 -19.95 10.36 -0.73
N ASN A 96 -18.76 10.41 -0.13
CA ASN A 96 -17.62 11.19 -0.62
C ASN A 96 -16.44 10.31 -1.06
N VAL A 97 -16.65 9.00 -1.24
CA VAL A 97 -15.62 8.15 -1.85
C VAL A 97 -15.39 8.59 -3.30
N LEU A 98 -14.16 8.46 -3.79
CA LEU A 98 -13.80 8.79 -5.17
C LEU A 98 -14.76 8.12 -6.15
N ASP A 99 -15.39 8.90 -7.03
CA ASP A 99 -16.30 8.40 -8.06
C ASP A 99 -15.62 8.29 -9.42
N GLU A 100 -16.28 7.60 -10.36
CA GLU A 100 -15.77 7.37 -11.71
C GLU A 100 -15.56 8.69 -12.47
N LYS A 101 -16.47 9.66 -12.31
CA LYS A 101 -16.37 10.95 -13.00
C LYS A 101 -15.07 11.65 -12.62
N LYS A 102 -14.78 11.75 -11.32
CA LYS A 102 -13.57 12.41 -10.83
C LYS A 102 -12.32 11.62 -11.16
N LEU A 103 -12.37 10.29 -11.04
CA LEU A 103 -11.28 9.41 -11.47
C LEU A 103 -10.93 9.68 -12.94
N GLY A 104 -11.92 9.67 -13.83
CA GLY A 104 -11.75 9.93 -15.25
C GLY A 104 -11.18 11.32 -15.55
N GLU A 105 -11.57 12.36 -14.80
CA GLU A 105 -10.98 13.70 -14.93
C GLU A 105 -9.49 13.73 -14.57
N ILE A 106 -9.08 13.02 -13.50
CA ILE A 106 -7.69 12.99 -13.05
C ILE A 106 -6.84 12.20 -14.05
N MET A 107 -7.29 11.01 -14.47
CA MET A 107 -6.56 10.10 -15.36
C MET A 107 -6.36 10.63 -16.79
N LYS A 108 -7.05 11.71 -17.18
CA LYS A 108 -6.78 12.42 -18.45
C LYS A 108 -5.41 13.09 -18.46
N ASN A 109 -4.97 13.60 -17.30
CA ASN A 109 -3.78 14.46 -17.19
C ASN A 109 -2.69 13.86 -16.31
N HIS A 110 -2.95 12.73 -15.66
CA HIS A 110 -2.02 12.06 -14.75
C HIS A 110 -2.01 10.56 -15.02
N ASP A 111 -0.91 9.93 -14.62
CA ASP A 111 -0.68 8.51 -14.84
C ASP A 111 -0.99 7.68 -13.60
N VAL A 112 -0.84 8.28 -12.42
CA VAL A 112 -1.02 7.65 -11.12
C VAL A 112 -1.79 8.56 -10.17
N ILE A 113 -2.57 7.97 -9.27
CA ILE A 113 -3.17 8.59 -8.09
C ILE A 113 -2.58 7.93 -6.86
N LEU A 114 -2.04 8.75 -5.96
CA LEU A 114 -1.46 8.34 -4.68
C LEU A 114 -2.19 9.01 -3.51
N PRO A 115 -2.06 8.49 -2.29
CA PRO A 115 -2.44 9.21 -1.07
C PRO A 115 -1.73 10.56 -0.98
N LYS A 116 -2.24 11.50 -0.21
CA LYS A 116 -1.39 12.62 0.24
C LYS A 116 -0.25 12.10 1.11
N LYS A 117 0.96 12.63 0.90
CA LYS A 117 2.13 12.25 1.73
C LYS A 117 1.84 12.44 3.22
N ARG A 118 2.21 11.44 4.02
CA ARG A 118 2.26 11.53 5.47
C ARG A 118 3.55 12.26 5.87
N ASN A 119 3.50 13.06 6.93
CA ASN A 119 4.67 13.72 7.50
C ASN A 119 4.97 13.14 8.88
N TYR A 120 6.18 12.64 9.07
CA TYR A 120 6.68 12.10 10.33
C TYR A 120 7.37 13.15 11.20
N PHE A 121 7.69 14.34 10.64
CA PHE A 121 8.24 15.56 11.25
C PHE A 121 9.56 15.43 12.04
N ILE A 122 9.76 14.36 12.81
CA ILE A 122 10.85 14.18 13.76
C ILE A 122 11.68 12.90 13.50
N GLU A 123 11.35 12.17 12.44
CA GLU A 123 12.01 10.94 12.01
C GLU A 123 12.09 10.89 10.49
N THR A 124 13.22 10.41 9.98
CA THR A 124 13.33 9.95 8.59
C THR A 124 12.57 8.65 8.41
N LEU A 125 12.23 8.27 7.18
CA LEU A 125 11.59 6.97 6.94
C LEU A 125 12.47 5.82 7.42
N TRP A 126 13.79 5.94 7.24
CA TRP A 126 14.76 4.98 7.77
C TRP A 126 14.67 4.86 9.29
N SER A 127 14.80 5.97 10.01
CA SER A 127 14.74 5.95 11.49
C SER A 127 13.37 5.48 11.99
N HIS A 128 12.30 5.86 11.30
CA HIS A 128 10.95 5.46 11.67
C HIS A 128 10.75 3.94 11.53
N TYR A 129 11.30 3.35 10.46
CA TYR A 129 11.23 1.92 10.21
C TYR A 129 11.97 1.16 11.31
N ILE A 130 13.24 1.49 11.58
CA ILE A 130 14.05 0.74 12.57
C ILE A 130 13.52 0.88 14.01
N HIS A 131 12.78 1.95 14.33
CA HIS A 131 12.10 2.10 15.62
C HIS A 131 10.76 1.36 15.68
N SER A 132 10.19 0.99 14.53
CA SER A 132 8.88 0.35 14.44
C SER A 132 8.97 -1.15 14.12
N HIS A 133 10.08 -1.59 13.54
CA HIS A 133 10.28 -2.91 12.93
C HIS A 133 11.74 -3.37 13.06
N LYS A 134 11.93 -4.67 12.88
CA LYS A 134 13.26 -5.30 12.80
C LYS A 134 14.12 -4.72 11.66
N THR A 135 15.33 -4.30 11.99
CA THR A 135 16.23 -3.53 11.09
C THR A 135 16.73 -4.36 9.91
N GLU A 136 16.86 -5.67 10.10
CA GLU A 136 17.41 -6.64 9.16
C GLU A 136 16.70 -6.58 7.80
N GLY A 137 15.38 -6.37 7.80
CA GLY A 137 14.59 -6.24 6.57
C GLY A 137 14.97 -5.03 5.73
N LEU A 138 15.17 -3.88 6.37
CA LEU A 138 15.50 -2.64 5.66
C LEU A 138 16.95 -2.63 5.16
N VAL A 139 17.88 -3.21 5.93
CA VAL A 139 19.26 -3.41 5.49
C VAL A 139 19.30 -4.34 4.28
N ALA A 140 18.66 -5.51 4.36
CA ALA A 140 18.58 -6.45 3.24
C ALA A 140 17.93 -5.82 2.00
N LEU A 141 16.90 -4.98 2.18
CA LEU A 141 16.28 -4.25 1.08
C LEU A 141 17.28 -3.31 0.39
N ARG A 142 18.03 -2.52 1.16
CA ARG A 142 19.02 -1.61 0.60
C ARG A 142 20.12 -2.38 -0.16
N ASP A 143 20.57 -3.51 0.38
CA ASP A 143 21.58 -4.36 -0.27
C ASP A 143 21.05 -4.95 -1.59
N VAL A 144 19.79 -5.43 -1.61
CA VAL A 144 19.14 -5.88 -2.84
C VAL A 144 19.08 -4.77 -3.89
N ILE A 145 18.70 -3.56 -3.50
CA ILE A 145 18.68 -2.41 -4.41
C ILE A 145 20.08 -2.12 -4.94
N ALA A 146 21.09 -2.04 -4.06
CA ALA A 146 22.47 -1.76 -4.46
C ALA A 146 23.03 -2.79 -5.45
N GLU A 147 22.71 -4.08 -5.26
CA GLU A 147 23.23 -5.17 -6.10
C GLU A 147 22.45 -5.38 -7.40
N LYS A 148 21.11 -5.35 -7.33
CA LYS A 148 20.23 -5.74 -8.46
C LYS A 148 19.70 -4.55 -9.24
N TYR A 149 19.59 -3.39 -8.60
CA TYR A 149 19.05 -2.15 -9.17
C TYR A 149 19.94 -0.96 -8.79
N PRO A 150 21.26 -0.98 -9.10
CA PRO A 150 22.20 0.03 -8.62
C PRO A 150 21.77 1.46 -9.00
N ASP A 151 21.14 1.64 -10.16
CA ASP A 151 20.62 2.95 -10.60
C ASP A 151 19.48 3.49 -9.71
N TYR A 152 18.86 2.66 -8.88
CA TYR A 152 17.83 3.06 -7.91
C TYR A 152 18.41 3.42 -6.55
N LEU A 153 19.67 3.08 -6.25
CA LEU A 153 20.25 3.22 -4.91
C LEU A 153 20.26 4.67 -4.43
N GLU A 154 20.68 5.61 -5.28
CA GLU A 154 20.68 7.04 -4.92
C GLU A 154 19.27 7.52 -4.55
N LYS A 155 18.27 7.16 -5.35
CA LYS A 155 16.88 7.54 -5.08
C LYS A 155 16.34 6.84 -3.83
N PHE A 156 16.73 5.60 -3.59
CA PHE A 156 16.38 4.86 -2.38
C PHE A 156 16.91 5.57 -1.12
N ASP A 157 18.19 5.97 -1.13
CA ASP A 157 18.80 6.69 0.00
C ASP A 157 18.17 8.08 0.20
N GLU A 158 17.86 8.79 -0.88
CA GLU A 158 17.13 10.07 -0.82
C GLU A 158 15.73 9.91 -0.20
N VAL A 159 14.96 8.94 -0.67
CA VAL A 159 13.60 8.70 -0.16
C VAL A 159 13.64 8.27 1.29
N THR A 160 14.52 7.33 1.66
CA THR A 160 14.57 6.81 3.04
C THR A 160 15.13 7.82 4.05
N SER A 161 15.92 8.81 3.61
CA SER A 161 16.44 9.89 4.46
C SER A 161 15.46 11.05 4.71
N ARG A 162 14.34 11.14 3.99
CA ARG A 162 13.36 12.22 4.18
C ARG A 162 12.31 11.88 5.24
N THR A 163 11.49 12.86 5.62
CA THR A 163 10.48 12.74 6.70
C THR A 163 9.04 12.61 6.19
N LYS A 164 8.85 12.45 4.87
CA LYS A 164 7.53 12.40 4.23
C LYS A 164 7.47 11.30 3.18
N ALA A 165 6.37 10.57 3.12
CA ALA A 165 6.15 9.54 2.10
C ALA A 165 4.68 9.28 1.80
N HIS A 166 4.42 8.71 0.63
CA HIS A 166 3.15 8.05 0.33
C HIS A 166 3.09 6.71 1.07
N MET A 167 2.14 6.56 1.99
CA MET A 167 1.99 5.36 2.82
C MET A 167 0.79 4.52 2.38
N PHE A 168 0.64 3.34 2.99
CA PHE A 168 -0.48 2.42 2.85
C PHE A 168 -0.51 1.55 1.60
N ASN A 169 0.50 1.53 0.72
CA ASN A 169 0.45 0.72 -0.52
C ASN A 169 -0.84 0.93 -1.35
N MET A 170 -1.42 2.14 -1.30
CA MET A 170 -2.60 2.50 -2.09
C MET A 170 -2.16 3.21 -3.36
N ILE A 171 -2.65 2.76 -4.50
CA ILE A 171 -2.30 3.30 -5.82
C ILE A 171 -3.48 3.11 -6.77
N ILE A 172 -3.75 4.07 -7.64
CA ILE A 172 -4.58 3.88 -8.84
C ILE A 172 -3.74 4.35 -10.02
N ALA A 173 -3.51 3.52 -11.02
CA ALA A 173 -2.60 3.83 -12.12
C ALA A 173 -3.12 3.32 -13.45
N LYS A 174 -2.68 3.95 -14.55
CA LYS A 174 -2.83 3.35 -15.89
C LYS A 174 -2.18 1.97 -15.88
N SER A 175 -2.81 0.99 -16.52
CA SER A 175 -2.39 -0.41 -16.40
C SER A 175 -0.93 -0.69 -16.76
N PRO A 176 -0.33 -0.12 -17.83
CA PRO A 176 1.09 -0.33 -18.10
C PRO A 176 2.00 0.07 -16.93
N ILE A 177 1.67 1.17 -16.24
CA ILE A 177 2.45 1.69 -15.10
C ILE A 177 2.21 0.86 -13.85
N PHE A 178 0.96 0.45 -13.60
CA PHE A 178 0.65 -0.49 -12.52
C PHE A 178 1.42 -1.80 -12.68
N ASP A 179 1.50 -2.32 -13.90
CA ASP A 179 2.12 -3.61 -14.21
C ASP A 179 3.65 -3.52 -14.16
N GLU A 180 4.25 -2.45 -14.65
CA GLU A 180 5.70 -2.18 -14.53
C GLU A 180 6.13 -1.99 -13.07
N TYR A 181 5.37 -1.21 -12.29
CA TYR A 181 5.61 -1.04 -10.86
C TYR A 181 5.49 -2.37 -10.11
N SER A 182 4.41 -3.12 -10.36
CA SER A 182 4.19 -4.42 -9.71
C SER A 182 5.31 -5.39 -10.04
N LYS A 183 5.73 -5.47 -11.30
CA LYS A 183 6.86 -6.31 -11.70
C LYS A 183 8.12 -5.99 -10.91
N TRP A 184 8.55 -4.72 -10.93
CA TRP A 184 9.75 -4.29 -10.21
C TRP A 184 9.63 -4.53 -8.69
N LEU A 185 8.48 -4.20 -8.10
CA LEU A 185 8.22 -4.38 -6.67
C LEU A 185 8.37 -5.85 -6.26
N PHE A 186 7.74 -6.78 -6.98
CA PHE A 186 7.81 -8.21 -6.64
C PHE A 186 9.17 -8.84 -6.96
N GLU A 187 9.90 -8.34 -7.97
CA GLU A 187 11.28 -8.76 -8.20
C GLU A 187 12.20 -8.33 -7.04
N VAL A 188 12.08 -7.09 -6.56
CA VAL A 188 12.84 -6.60 -5.40
C VAL A 188 12.48 -7.37 -4.12
N LEU A 189 11.19 -7.45 -3.78
CA LEU A 189 10.74 -8.11 -2.55
C LEU A 189 11.05 -9.61 -2.57
N GLY A 190 10.97 -10.27 -3.73
CA GLY A 190 11.35 -11.67 -3.89
C GLY A 190 12.83 -11.93 -3.65
N GLU A 191 13.71 -10.96 -3.91
CA GLU A 191 15.13 -11.06 -3.55
C GLU A 191 15.36 -10.82 -2.05
N VAL A 192 14.59 -9.93 -1.41
CA VAL A 192 14.64 -9.73 0.04
C VAL A 192 14.14 -10.97 0.79
N GLU A 193 13.07 -11.60 0.29
CA GLU A 193 12.50 -12.83 0.86
C GLU A 193 13.52 -13.98 0.93
N LYS A 194 14.47 -14.04 -0.01
CA LYS A 194 15.54 -15.05 0.00
C LYS A 194 16.63 -14.78 1.04
N ARG A 195 16.73 -13.55 1.55
CA ARG A 195 17.84 -13.09 2.41
C ARG A 195 17.44 -12.93 3.88
N VAL A 196 16.15 -12.83 4.17
CA VAL A 196 15.65 -12.54 5.51
C VAL A 196 14.86 -13.74 6.02
N ASP A 197 15.37 -14.37 7.09
CA ASP A 197 14.63 -15.39 7.82
C ASP A 197 13.64 -14.74 8.78
N ILE A 198 12.37 -15.13 8.66
CA ILE A 198 11.25 -14.63 9.46
C ILE A 198 10.61 -15.73 10.31
N SER A 199 11.22 -16.92 10.43
CA SER A 199 10.66 -18.05 11.19
C SER A 199 10.30 -17.68 12.63
N ASP A 200 11.12 -16.83 13.23
CA ASP A 200 11.02 -16.43 14.64
C ASP A 200 10.33 -15.07 14.80
N TYR A 201 9.73 -14.53 13.74
CA TYR A 201 9.03 -13.26 13.80
C TYR A 201 7.63 -13.45 14.37
N SER A 202 7.17 -12.47 15.16
CA SER A 202 5.77 -12.39 15.53
C SER A 202 4.88 -12.24 14.29
N SER A 203 3.60 -12.58 14.39
CA SER A 203 2.65 -12.42 13.27
C SER A 203 2.56 -10.97 12.75
N TYR A 204 2.88 -9.98 13.60
CA TYR A 204 2.93 -8.59 13.18
C TYR A 204 4.22 -8.29 12.40
N GLU A 205 5.39 -8.67 12.94
CA GLU A 205 6.69 -8.41 12.29
C GLU A 205 6.87 -9.24 11.01
N ALA A 206 6.25 -10.42 10.93
CA ALA A 206 6.26 -11.27 9.75
C ALA A 206 5.64 -10.60 8.51
N ARG A 207 4.94 -9.46 8.66
CA ARG A 207 4.37 -8.62 7.60
C ARG A 207 5.40 -7.71 6.92
N ILE A 208 6.68 -8.01 7.11
CA ILE A 208 7.84 -7.22 6.70
C ILE A 208 7.76 -6.72 5.25
N TYR A 209 7.32 -7.55 4.30
CA TYR A 209 7.27 -7.17 2.89
C TYR A 209 6.20 -6.10 2.60
N GLY A 210 5.08 -6.12 3.33
CA GLY A 210 4.09 -5.06 3.29
C GLY A 210 4.60 -3.74 3.87
N PHE A 211 5.50 -3.78 4.87
CA PHE A 211 6.12 -2.56 5.42
C PHE A 211 7.21 -2.01 4.49
N LEU A 212 8.04 -2.90 3.92
CA LEU A 212 9.08 -2.52 2.98
C LEU A 212 8.52 -1.91 1.69
N SER A 213 7.38 -2.42 1.19
CA SER A 213 6.74 -1.88 -0.02
C SER A 213 6.26 -0.43 0.15
N GLU A 214 5.90 -0.01 1.37
CA GLU A 214 5.50 1.38 1.63
C GLU A 214 6.66 2.35 1.35
N LEU A 215 7.91 1.92 1.55
CA LEU A 215 9.11 2.70 1.23
C LEU A 215 9.41 2.70 -0.28
N LEU A 216 9.16 1.57 -0.95
CA LEU A 216 9.53 1.34 -2.34
C LEU A 216 8.67 2.11 -3.35
N MET A 217 7.42 2.42 -3.00
CA MET A 217 6.50 3.15 -3.88
C MET A 217 7.07 4.50 -4.32
N ASP A 218 7.56 5.31 -3.37
CA ASP A 218 8.14 6.62 -3.68
C ASP A 218 9.46 6.51 -4.44
N VAL A 219 10.25 5.48 -4.14
CA VAL A 219 11.51 5.20 -4.86
C VAL A 219 11.22 4.96 -6.33
N TRP A 220 10.24 4.10 -6.65
CA TRP A 220 9.91 3.77 -8.02
C TRP A 220 9.28 4.94 -8.78
N ILE A 221 8.30 5.61 -8.17
CA ILE A 221 7.60 6.76 -8.80
C ILE A 221 8.59 7.87 -9.14
N GLU A 222 9.47 8.23 -8.21
CA GLU A 222 10.40 9.34 -8.38
C GLU A 222 11.61 8.95 -9.27
N LYS A 223 12.09 7.70 -9.21
CA LYS A 223 13.16 7.24 -10.11
C LYS A 223 12.73 7.23 -11.57
N ASN A 224 11.48 6.85 -11.84
CA ASN A 224 10.94 6.73 -13.20
C ASN A 224 10.21 8.00 -13.67
N ASN A 225 10.24 9.09 -12.89
CA ASN A 225 9.60 10.37 -13.21
C ASN A 225 8.10 10.24 -13.55
N ILE A 226 7.39 9.39 -12.81
CA ILE A 226 5.98 9.12 -13.07
C ILE A 226 5.12 10.30 -12.62
N ASN A 227 4.26 10.80 -13.49
CA ASN A 227 3.35 11.89 -13.19
C ASN A 227 2.17 11.40 -12.32
N TYR A 228 2.02 11.97 -11.13
CA TYR A 228 1.02 11.53 -10.17
C TYR A 228 0.15 12.67 -9.64
N TYR A 229 -1.06 12.32 -9.19
CA TYR A 229 -1.99 13.20 -8.49
C TYR A 229 -2.24 12.68 -7.06
N GLU A 230 -2.29 13.57 -6.08
CA GLU A 230 -2.55 13.17 -4.69
C GLU A 230 -4.00 13.38 -4.27
N LEU A 231 -4.64 12.34 -3.73
CA LEU A 231 -5.96 12.43 -3.10
C LEU A 231 -5.90 12.21 -1.58
N PRO A 232 -6.77 12.89 -0.80
CA PRO A 232 -6.94 12.56 0.60
C PRO A 232 -7.46 11.13 0.77
N VAL A 233 -6.95 10.43 1.78
CA VAL A 233 -7.47 9.12 2.20
C VAL A 233 -8.45 9.30 3.35
N MET A 234 -9.62 8.68 3.25
CA MET A 234 -10.62 8.59 4.31
C MET A 234 -10.47 7.30 5.10
N PHE A 235 -10.39 7.44 6.42
CA PHE A 235 -10.46 6.32 7.34
C PHE A 235 -11.93 6.03 7.65
N MET A 236 -12.38 4.82 7.29
CA MET A 236 -13.80 4.43 7.43
C MET A 236 -14.15 4.05 8.86
N GLU A 237 -13.16 3.55 9.62
CA GLU A 237 -13.27 3.21 11.04
C GLU A 237 -12.80 4.37 11.93
N LYS A 238 -13.30 4.42 13.18
CA LYS A 238 -12.89 5.43 14.19
C LYS A 238 -11.38 5.36 14.42
N GLN A 239 -10.71 6.53 14.46
CA GLN A 239 -9.29 6.63 14.72
C GLN A 239 -9.06 7.24 16.10
N ASP A 240 -8.26 6.57 16.94
CA ASP A 240 -7.76 7.15 18.19
C ASP A 240 -6.41 7.82 17.92
N ILE A 241 -6.45 9.14 17.70
CA ILE A 241 -5.27 9.92 17.31
C ILE A 241 -4.30 10.06 18.50
N ILE A 242 -4.81 10.19 19.73
CA ILE A 242 -4.00 10.35 20.93
C ILE A 242 -3.21 9.07 21.19
N LYS A 243 -3.89 7.91 21.16
CA LYS A 243 -3.23 6.61 21.31
C LYS A 243 -2.15 6.40 20.25
N LYS A 244 -2.42 6.74 18.99
CA LYS A 244 -1.43 6.63 17.91
C LYS A 244 -0.21 7.51 18.12
N LEU A 245 -0.40 8.75 18.55
CA LEU A 245 0.70 9.67 18.83
C LEU A 245 1.54 9.19 20.03
N GLY A 246 0.89 8.70 21.09
CA GLY A 246 1.56 8.11 22.24
C GLY A 246 2.42 6.89 21.88
N ILE A 247 1.87 5.96 21.08
CA ILE A 247 2.63 4.78 20.59
C ILE A 247 3.82 5.23 19.72
N PHE A 248 3.62 6.21 18.85
CA PHE A 248 4.70 6.74 18.01
C PHE A 248 5.85 7.31 18.83
N ILE A 249 5.55 8.16 19.82
CA ILE A 249 6.57 8.72 20.73
C ILE A 249 7.22 7.62 21.58
N GLY A 250 6.41 6.67 22.09
CA GLY A 250 6.90 5.54 22.86
C GLY A 250 7.91 4.68 22.11
N ARG A 251 7.64 4.37 20.83
CA ARG A 251 8.57 3.64 19.95
C ARG A 251 9.87 4.40 19.76
N LYS A 252 9.78 5.69 19.44
CA LYS A 252 10.97 6.55 19.27
C LYS A 252 11.86 6.59 20.52
N LEU A 253 11.27 6.53 21.71
CA LEU A 253 11.99 6.52 22.98
C LEU A 253 12.40 5.13 23.46
N GLY A 254 12.10 4.07 22.70
CA GLY A 254 12.36 2.68 23.11
C GLY A 254 11.50 2.19 24.27
N LEU A 255 10.41 2.89 24.60
CA LEU A 255 9.49 2.58 25.70
C LEU A 255 8.39 1.58 25.30
N VAL A 256 8.25 1.31 24.00
CA VAL A 256 7.26 0.38 23.43
C VAL A 256 7.96 -0.42 22.34
N THR A 257 8.13 -1.72 22.56
CA THR A 257 8.87 -2.62 21.65
C THR A 257 7.98 -3.62 20.91
N GLU A 258 6.69 -3.75 21.24
CA GLU A 258 5.76 -4.71 20.62
C GLU A 258 4.35 -4.15 20.39
N VAL A 259 3.59 -4.81 19.50
CA VAL A 259 2.15 -4.60 19.22
C VAL A 259 1.34 -5.72 19.84
#